data_AF-A0A1I4REJ7-F1
#
_entry.id   AF-A0A1I4REJ7-F1
#
_cell.length_a   1.000
_cell.length_b   1.000
_cell.length_c   1.000
_cell.angle_alpha   90.00
_cell.angle_beta   90.00
_cell.angle_gamma   90.00
#
_symmetry.space_group_name_H-M   'P 1'
#
loop_
_entity.id
_entity.type
_entity.pdbx_description
1 polymer ?
#
loop_
_entity_poly.entity_id
_entity_poly.type
_entity_poly.pdbx_seq_one_letter_code
_entity_poly.pdbx_strand_id
1 'polypeptide(L)' 'MTDLLDKAVAKARDLAPEMQDEIARVMLAILGEETPVYHFTPEEEAEQDAADAEEARGEYATDAEVRAIWAKHGL' A
#
# COMPACT_ATOMS: atom_id res chain seq x y z
N MET A 1 -27.15 3.03 -11.05
CA MET A 1 -25.82 3.43 -11.55
C MET A 1 -25.71 2.89 -12.97
N THR A 2 -24.52 2.78 -13.57
CA THR A 2 -24.38 1.85 -14.71
C THR A 2 -24.55 0.43 -14.20
N ASP A 3 -25.03 -0.50 -15.04
CA ASP A 3 -25.21 -1.90 -14.65
C ASP A 3 -23.92 -2.52 -14.07
N LEU A 4 -22.77 -2.11 -14.60
CA LEU A 4 -21.46 -2.55 -14.12
C LEU A 4 -21.13 -2.02 -12.72
N LEU A 5 -21.41 -0.74 -12.46
CA LEU A 5 -21.14 -0.12 -11.16
C LEU A 5 -22.12 -0.63 -10.09
N ASP A 6 -23.39 -0.86 -10.43
CA ASP A 6 -24.37 -1.49 -9.53
C ASP A 6 -23.93 -2.89 -9.10
N LYS A 7 -23.43 -3.70 -10.03
CA LYS A 7 -22.87 -5.03 -9.74
C LYS A 7 -21.65 -4.96 -8.83
N ALA A 8 -20.76 -4.00 -9.06
CA ALA A 8 -19.56 -3.81 -8.25
C ALA A 8 -19.92 -3.44 -6.80
N VAL A 9 -20.83 -2.48 -6.59
CA VAL A 9 -21.32 -2.09 -5.26
C VAL A 9 -22.02 -3.26 -4.56
N ALA A 10 -22.85 -4.02 -5.26
CA ALA A 10 -23.52 -5.19 -4.71
C ALA A 10 -22.52 -6.24 -4.20
N LYS A 11 -21.43 -6.47 -4.94
CA LYS A 11 -20.37 -7.40 -4.52
C LYS A 11 -19.51 -6.86 -3.39
N ALA A 12 -19.22 -5.56 -3.38
CA ALA A 12 -18.45 -4.94 -2.30
C ALA A 12 -19.16 -5.07 -0.95
N ARG A 13 -20.48 -4.97 -0.90
CA ARG A 13 -21.27 -5.12 0.33
C ARG A 13 -21.11 -6.45 1.07
N ASP A 14 -20.74 -7.51 0.35
CA ASP A 14 -20.54 -8.85 0.92
C ASP A 14 -19.12 -9.05 1.51
N LEU A 15 -18.22 -8.07 1.35
CA LEU A 15 -16.84 -8.16 1.83
C LEU A 15 -16.72 -7.80 3.32
N ALA A 16 -15.59 -8.14 3.93
CA ALA A 16 -15.26 -7.67 5.28
C ALA A 16 -15.15 -6.12 5.29
N PRO A 17 -15.51 -5.44 6.40
CA PRO A 17 -15.50 -3.97 6.47
C PRO A 17 -14.19 -3.34 6.01
N GLU A 18 -13.06 -3.91 6.41
CA GLU A 18 -11.73 -3.41 6.07
C GLU A 18 -11.48 -3.42 4.55
N MET A 19 -12.01 -4.44 3.86
CA MET A 19 -11.90 -4.57 2.41
C MET A 19 -12.91 -3.69 1.66
N GLN A 20 -14.07 -3.42 2.27
CA GLN A 20 -15.01 -2.43 1.75
C GLN A 20 -14.37 -1.04 1.73
N ASP A 21 -13.73 -0.67 2.84
CA ASP A 21 -13.01 0.61 2.96
C ASP A 21 -11.84 0.71 1.97
N GLU A 22 -11.10 -0.37 1.76
CA GLU A 22 -9.98 -0.37 0.81
C GLU A 22 -10.44 -0.13 -0.63
N ILE A 23 -11.49 -0.82 -1.07
CA ILE A 23 -12.09 -0.59 -2.39
C ILE A 23 -12.64 0.84 -2.48
N ALA A 24 -13.25 1.36 -1.41
CA ALA A 24 -13.74 2.74 -1.38
C ALA A 24 -12.60 3.75 -1.55
N ARG A 25 -11.47 3.59 -0.84
CA ARG A 25 -10.29 4.47 -0.99
C ARG A 25 -9.78 4.51 -2.42
N VAL A 26 -9.63 3.35 -3.07
CA VAL A 26 -9.18 3.27 -4.47
C VAL A 26 -10.16 3.98 -5.41
N MET A 27 -11.47 3.77 -5.22
CA MET A 27 -12.50 4.42 -6.04
C MET A 27 -12.49 5.94 -5.85
N LEU A 28 -12.35 6.43 -4.62
CA LEU A 28 -12.29 7.86 -4.31
C LEU A 28 -11.04 8.51 -4.92
N ALA A 29 -9.89 7.84 -4.85
CA ALA A 29 -8.65 8.29 -5.49
C ALA A 29 -8.81 8.42 -7.02
N ILE A 30 -9.45 7.45 -7.67
CA ILE A 30 -9.74 7.51 -9.13
C ILE A 30 -10.65 8.69 -9.47
N LEU A 31 -11.61 8.99 -8.58
CA LEU A 31 -12.58 10.07 -8.77
C LEU A 31 -12.00 11.45 -8.43
N GLY A 32 -10.73 11.52 -8.01
CA GLY A 32 -10.07 12.77 -7.65
C GLY A 32 -10.61 13.38 -6.36
N GLU A 33 -11.34 12.62 -5.54
CA GLU A 33 -11.50 12.98 -4.14
C GLU A 33 -10.15 12.73 -3.48
N GLU A 34 -9.57 13.76 -2.86
CA GLU A 34 -8.29 13.66 -2.16
C GLU A 34 -8.38 12.51 -1.15
N THR A 35 -7.86 11.34 -1.51
CA THR A 35 -7.52 10.34 -0.51
C THR A 35 -6.57 11.02 0.44
N PRO A 36 -6.89 11.09 1.75
CA PRO A 36 -6.03 11.76 2.70
C PRO A 36 -4.63 11.18 2.57
N VAL A 37 -3.66 12.05 2.35
CA VAL A 37 -2.25 11.68 2.29
C VAL A 37 -1.95 10.94 3.59
N TYR A 38 -1.42 9.72 3.47
CA TYR A 38 -0.95 9.02 4.64
C TYR A 38 0.21 9.79 5.24
N HIS A 39 0.01 10.28 6.46
CA HIS A 39 1.06 10.93 7.23
C HIS A 39 1.68 9.89 8.13
N PHE A 40 2.99 9.69 7.99
CA PHE A 40 3.76 8.81 8.86
C PHE A 40 3.58 9.23 10.33
N THR A 41 3.51 8.23 11.20
CA THR A 41 3.71 8.45 12.63
C THR A 41 5.14 8.93 12.87
N PRO A 42 5.44 9.57 14.02
CA PRO A 42 6.81 9.98 14.33
C PRO A 42 7.83 8.84 14.34
N GLU A 43 7.36 7.61 14.62
CA GLU A 43 8.19 6.40 14.56
C GLU A 43 8.51 6.02 13.12
N GLU A 44 7.50 5.93 12.26
CA GLU A 44 7.70 5.64 10.82
C GLU A 44 8.52 6.72 10.11
N GLU A 45 8.35 8.00 10.47
CA GLU A 45 9.16 9.10 9.94
C GLU A 45 10.64 8.93 10.32
N ALA A 46 10.93 8.55 11.57
CA ALA A 46 12.28 8.27 12.02
C ALA A 46 12.89 7.02 11.35
N GLU A 47 12.08 5.99 11.08
CA GLU A 47 12.50 4.82 10.31
C GLU A 47 12.85 5.20 8.87
N GLN A 48 12.04 6.06 8.23
CA GLN A 48 12.33 6.56 6.89
C GLN A 48 13.61 7.40 6.85
N ASP A 49 13.80 8.31 7.81
CA ASP A 49 15.03 9.12 7.91
C ASP A 49 16.29 8.23 8.04
N ALA A 50 16.19 7.12 8.79
CA ALA A 50 17.28 6.16 8.93
C ALA A 50 17.59 5.45 7.60
N ALA A 51 16.56 5.00 6.89
CA ALA A 51 16.68 4.35 5.58
C ALA A 51 17.31 5.29 4.53
N ASP A 52 16.87 6.55 4.48
CA ASP A 52 17.42 7.57 3.57
C ASP A 52 18.92 7.82 3.86
N ALA A 53 19.31 7.80 5.14
CA ALA A 53 20.70 7.94 5.52
C ALA A 53 21.56 6.72 5.10
N GLU A 54 21.02 5.49 5.18
CA GLU A 54 21.66 4.27 4.68
C GLU A 54 21.83 4.30 3.16
N GLU A 55 20.79 4.72 2.43
CA GLU A 55 20.83 4.94 0.98
C GLU A 55 21.92 5.94 0.59
N ALA A 56 22.02 7.08 1.28
CA ALA A 56 23.06 8.08 1.03
C ALA A 56 24.49 7.53 1.22
N ARG A 57 24.66 6.49 2.06
CA ARG A 57 25.92 5.76 2.25
C ARG A 57 26.10 4.60 1.29
N GLY A 58 25.08 4.27 0.48
CA GLY A 58 25.08 3.13 -0.43
C GLY A 58 24.95 1.79 0.28
N GLU A 59 24.38 1.77 1.50
CA GLU A 59 24.19 0.58 2.32
C GLU A 59 22.97 -0.23 1.88
N TYR A 60 22.96 -0.65 0.62
CA TYR A 60 21.91 -1.51 0.08
C TYR A 60 22.18 -2.99 0.37
N ALA A 61 21.10 -3.76 0.50
CA ALA A 61 21.20 -5.22 0.51
C ALA A 61 21.84 -5.72 -0.79
N THR A 62 22.73 -6.70 -0.66
CA THR A 62 23.32 -7.37 -1.80
C THR A 62 22.30 -8.23 -2.53
N ASP A 63 22.55 -8.52 -3.80
CA ASP A 63 21.71 -9.44 -4.58
C ASP A 63 21.52 -10.81 -3.91
N ALA A 64 22.52 -11.29 -3.17
CA ALA A 64 22.44 -12.57 -2.47
C ALA A 64 21.46 -12.50 -1.29
N GLU A 65 21.48 -11.41 -0.54
CA GLU A 65 20.55 -11.16 0.57
C GLU A 65 19.12 -10.98 0.07
N VAL A 66 18.93 -10.21 -1.01
CA VAL A 66 17.62 -10.04 -1.65
C VAL A 66 17.05 -11.39 -2.11
N ARG A 67 17.85 -12.20 -2.82
CA ARG A 67 17.43 -13.57 -3.24
C ARG A 67 17.09 -14.46 -2.05
N ALA A 68 17.85 -14.37 -0.95
CA ALA A 68 17.57 -15.16 0.24
C ALA A 68 16.24 -14.76 0.90
N ILE A 69 15.86 -13.48 0.87
CA ILE A 69 14.56 -13.01 1.34
C ILE A 69 13.43 -13.50 0.41
N TRP A 70 13.56 -13.31 -0.90
CA TRP A 70 12.54 -13.74 -1.86
C TRP A 70 12.26 -15.25 -1.82
N ALA A 71 13.29 -16.07 -1.64
CA ALA A 71 13.14 -17.51 -1.48
C ALA A 71 12.27 -17.91 -0.27
N LYS A 72 12.27 -17.12 0.82
CA LYS A 72 11.37 -17.35 1.97
C LYS A 72 9.89 -17.17 1.62
N HIS A 73 9.61 -16.39 0.58
CA HIS A 73 8.26 -16.08 0.08
C HIS A 73 7.92 -16.84 -1.22
N GLY A 74 8.80 -17.74 -1.69
CA GLY A 74 8.58 -18.51 -2.92
C GLY A 74 8.69 -17.70 -4.21
N LEU A 75 9.37 -16.56 -4.17
CA LEU A 75 9.65 -15.68 -5.30
C LEU A 75 11.04 -15.96 -5.89
#